data_AF-A0A4R4LC28-F1
#
_entry.id   AF-A0A4R4LC28-F1
#
_cell.length_a   1.000
_cell.length_b   1.000
_cell.length_c   1.000
_cell.angle_alpha   90.00
_cell.angle_beta   90.00
_cell.angle_gamma   90.00
#
_symmetry.space_group_name_H-M   'P 1'
#
loop_
_entity.id
_entity.type
_entity.pdbx_description
1 polymer ?
#
loop_
_entity_poly.entity_id
_entity_poly.type
_entity_poly.pdbx_seq_one_letter_code
_entity_poly.pdbx_strand_id
1 'polypeptide(L)' 'MNERVTLLLLLHLFPEWTIMRDGAGVWRGIGRILISASDLDGLLESLAVADPDATRRAVALLAESK' A
#
# COMPACT_ATOMS: atom_id res chain seq x y z
N MET A 1 -11.93 9.71 2.90
CA MET A 1 -10.66 9.97 2.19
C MET A 1 -10.93 9.86 0.70
N ASN A 2 -10.38 10.72 -0.16
CA ASN A 2 -10.51 10.56 -1.61
C ASN A 2 -9.65 9.38 -2.05
N GLU A 3 -10.22 8.39 -2.75
CA GLU A 3 -9.53 7.16 -3.15
C GLU A 3 -8.28 7.42 -3.99
N ARG A 4 -8.28 8.48 -4.81
CA ARG A 4 -7.09 8.89 -5.58
C ARG A 4 -5.98 9.42 -4.67
N VAL A 5 -6.34 10.14 -3.62
CA VAL A 5 -5.39 10.64 -2.61
C VAL A 5 -4.81 9.46 -1.82
N THR A 6 -5.64 8.48 -1.46
CA THR A 6 -5.18 7.23 -0.83
C THR A 6 -4.17 6.52 -1.72
N LEU A 7 -4.47 6.33 -3.01
CA LEU A 7 -3.57 5.66 -3.94
C LEU A 7 -2.22 6.39 -4.05
N LEU A 8 -2.24 7.72 -4.20
CA LEU A 8 -1.02 8.54 -4.26
C LEU A 8 -0.20 8.44 -2.98
N LEU A 9 -0.86 8.43 -1.82
CA LEU A 9 -0.19 8.25 -0.55
C LEU A 9 0.46 6.87 -0.45
N LEU A 10 -0.23 5.80 -0.87
CA LEU A 10 0.32 4.45 -0.86
C LEU A 10 1.54 4.32 -1.77
N LEU A 11 1.48 4.89 -2.98
CA LEU A 11 2.62 4.91 -3.91
C LEU A 11 3.81 5.69 -3.35
N HIS A 12 3.55 6.74 -2.56
CA HIS A 12 4.61 7.47 -1.87
C HIS A 12 5.21 6.68 -0.70
N LEU A 13 4.38 6.00 0.08
CA LEU A 13 4.81 5.23 1.26
C LEU A 13 5.51 3.92 0.91
N PHE A 14 5.11 3.29 -0.20
CA PHE A 14 5.65 2.02 -0.66
C PHE A 14 6.25 2.18 -2.07
N PRO A 15 7.37 2.92 -2.22
CA PRO A 15 7.92 3.24 -3.54
C PRO A 15 8.38 2.01 -4.33
N GLU A 16 8.71 0.92 -3.64
CA GLU A 16 9.11 -0.36 -4.25
C GLU A 16 7.92 -1.22 -4.72
N TRP A 17 6.69 -0.77 -4.46
CA TRP A 17 5.46 -1.50 -4.77
C TRP A 17 4.63 -0.74 -5.78
N THR A 18 4.26 -1.41 -6.86
CA THR A 18 3.21 -0.89 -7.76
C THR A 18 1.86 -1.21 -7.14
N ILE A 19 1.18 -0.17 -6.66
CA ILE A 19 -0.15 -0.29 -6.05
C ILE A 19 -1.19 0.25 -7.03
N MET A 20 -2.29 -0.46 -7.20
CA MET A 20 -3.40 -0.02 -8.03
C MET A 20 -4.72 -0.60 -7.54
N ARG A 21 -5.82 -0.02 -8.02
CA ARG A 21 -7.15 -0.59 -7.90
C ARG A 21 -7.64 -0.99 -9.28
N ASP A 22 -8.01 -2.24 -9.45
CA ASP A 22 -8.44 -2.75 -10.75
C ASP A 22 -9.90 -2.37 -11.07
N GLY A 23 -10.35 -2.69 -12.28
CA GLY A 23 -11.71 -2.40 -12.75
C GLY A 23 -12.81 -3.13 -11.98
N ALA A 24 -12.47 -4.14 -11.16
CA ALA A 24 -13.39 -4.83 -10.27
C ALA A 24 -13.41 -4.22 -8.85
N GLY A 25 -12.64 -3.15 -8.61
CA GLY A 25 -12.54 -2.49 -7.31
C GLY A 25 -11.60 -3.19 -6.33
N VAL A 26 -10.81 -4.17 -6.78
CA VAL A 26 -9.85 -4.92 -5.95
C VAL A 26 -8.52 -4.17 -5.90
N TRP A 27 -7.97 -4.05 -4.69
CA TRP A 27 -6.64 -3.51 -4.47
C TRP A 27 -5.58 -4.53 -4.83
N ARG A 28 -4.58 -4.11 -5.59
CA ARG A 28 -3.45 -4.94 -6.00
C ARG A 28 -2.14 -4.26 -5.63
N GLY A 29 -1.24 -5.03 -5.02
CA GLY A 29 0.15 -4.65 -4.79
C GLY A 29 1.06 -5.59 -5.56
N ILE A 30 1.90 -5.04 -6.44
CA ILE A 30 2.88 -5.79 -7.23
C ILE A 30 4.28 -5.39 -6.75
N GLY A 31 4.98 -6.34 -6.13
CA GLY A 31 6.37 -6.21 -5.71
C GLY A 31 7.11 -7.52 -5.99
N ARG A 32 7.79 -8.07 -4.97
CA ARG A 32 8.37 -9.42 -5.06
C ARG A 32 7.30 -10.52 -5.17
N ILE A 33 6.10 -10.23 -4.64
CA ILE A 33 4.91 -11.08 -4.75
C ILE A 33 3.73 -10.23 -5.24
N LEU A 34 2.70 -10.91 -5.74
CA LEU A 34 1.42 -10.30 -6.06
C LEU A 34 0.48 -10.41 -4.87
N ILE A 35 -0.07 -9.28 -4.43
CA ILE A 35 -1.05 -9.19 -3.36
C ILE A 35 -2.38 -8.70 -3.95
N SER A 36 -3.48 -9.24 -3.47
CA SER A 36 -4.84 -8.80 -3.80
C SER A 36 -5.70 -8.71 -2.54
N ALA A 37 -6.45 -7.62 -2.38
CA ALA A 37 -7.39 -7.42 -1.29
C ALA A 37 -8.68 -6.72 -1.75
N SER A 38 -9.80 -7.03 -1.12
CA SER A 38 -11.12 -6.41 -1.39
C SER A 38 -11.17 -4.93 -1.00
N ASP A 39 -10.36 -4.55 -0.02
CA ASP A 39 -10.36 -3.24 0.59
C ASP A 39 -8.92 -2.83 0.94
N LEU A 40 -8.79 -1.58 1.38
CA LEU A 40 -7.51 -0.97 1.69
C LEU A 40 -6.85 -1.62 2.91
N ASP A 41 -7.63 -1.96 3.93
CA ASP A 41 -7.12 -2.49 5.18
C ASP A 41 -6.50 -3.87 4.95
N GLY A 42 -7.18 -4.74 4.21
CA GLY A 42 -6.64 -6.03 3.80
C GLY A 42 -5.39 -5.93 2.92
N LEU A 43 -5.28 -4.88 2.09
CA LEU A 43 -4.05 -4.61 1.32
C LEU A 43 -2.90 -4.26 2.27
N LEU A 44 -3.13 -3.38 3.24
CA LEU A 44 -2.12 -2.92 4.20
C LEU A 44 -1.65 -4.06 5.11
N GLU A 45 -2.57 -4.90 5.59
CA GLU A 45 -2.23 -6.11 6.37
C GLU A 45 -1.35 -7.06 5.54
N SER A 46 -1.74 -7.30 4.29
CA SER A 46 -0.97 -8.15 3.39
C SER A 46 0.41 -7.58 3.08
N LEU A 47 0.54 -6.26 2.89
CA LEU A 47 1.81 -5.57 2.70
C LEU A 47 2.71 -5.70 3.94
N ALA A 48 2.14 -5.55 5.14
CA ALA A 48 2.87 -5.72 6.39
C ALA A 48 3.44 -7.13 6.58
N VAL A 49 2.76 -8.16 6.08
CA VAL A 49 3.26 -9.53 6.08
C VAL A 49 4.30 -9.75 4.98
N ALA A 50 4.06 -9.21 3.78
CA ALA A 50 4.90 -9.45 2.61
C ALA A 50 6.24 -8.70 2.63
N ASP A 51 6.25 -7.48 3.15
CA ASP A 51 7.43 -6.63 3.26
C ASP A 51 7.37 -5.79 4.54
N PRO A 52 7.68 -6.40 5.70
CA PRO A 52 7.67 -5.72 7.00
C PRO A 52 8.59 -4.51 7.04
N ASP A 53 9.68 -4.53 6.28
CA ASP A 53 10.66 -3.44 6.24
C ASP A 53 10.11 -2.23 5.46
N ALA A 54 9.43 -2.43 4.34
CA ALA A 54 8.71 -1.36 3.65
C ALA A 54 7.63 -0.75 4.55
N THR A 55 6.86 -1.57 5.27
CA THR A 55 5.87 -1.07 6.22
C THR A 55 6.52 -0.26 7.34
N ARG A 56 7.67 -0.69 7.87
CA ARG A 56 8.40 0.10 8.88
C ARG A 56 8.87 1.45 8.32
N ARG A 57 9.37 1.50 7.09
CA ARG A 57 9.74 2.76 6.42
C ARG A 57 8.54 3.68 6.20
N ALA A 58 7.41 3.14 5.76
CA ALA A 58 6.17 3.89 5.59
C ALA A 58 5.70 4.52 6.91
N VAL A 59 5.74 3.77 8.02
CA VAL A 59 5.39 4.29 9.35
C VAL A 59 6.35 5.39 9.79
N ALA A 60 7.65 5.24 9.54
CA ALA A 60 8.65 6.27 9.86
C ALA A 60 8.38 7.58 9.08
N LEU A 61 8.10 7.50 7.77
CA LEU A 61 7.75 8.66 6.94
C LEU A 61 6.51 9.41 7.44
N LEU A 62 5.50 8.67 7.90
CA LEU A 62 4.29 9.26 8.49
C LEU A 62 4.57 9.93 9.85
N ALA A 63 5.49 9.38 10.63
CA ALA A 63 5.88 9.94 11.92
C ALA A 63 6.73 11.21 11.78
N GLU A 64 7.54 11.32 10.73
CA GLU A 64 8.38 12.50 10.41
C GLU A 64 7.57 13.67 9.84
N SER A 65 6.38 13.42 9.26
CA SER A 65 5.48 14.47 8.76
C SER A 65 4.59 15.10 9.85
N LYS A 66 4.93 14.94 11.14
CA LYS A 66 4.15 15.42 12.28
C LYS A 66 4.79 16.61 12.99
#